data_AF-A0A9C9Q3V0-F1
#
_entry.id   AF-A0A9C9Q3V0-F1
#
_cell.length_a   1.000
_cell.length_b   1.000
_cell.length_c   1.000
_cell.angle_alpha   90.00
_cell.angle_beta   90.00
_cell.angle_gamma   90.00
#
_symmetry.space_group_name_H-M   'P 1'
#
loop_
_entity.id
_entity.type
_entity.pdbx_description
1 polymer ?
#
loop_
_entity_poly.entity_id
_entity_poly.type
_entity_poly.pdbx_seq_one_letter_code
_entity_poly.pdbx_strand_id
1 'polypeptide(L)'
;MNFFSYKHILRGFTVLAAVLLLSACDAVPTAVNDNLPNNNTEYSGPNCGIGTSDPDDACNFQRYFWAPMIANYSCENCHDSSAAASLQFLHEGDVNTAYTVAKRLVNPTTPEASRVIEIVRTGHKGSCDPASTCGAMEDNIITFINNWNNGGTSTDNGGGGSAIVLVAPEQNPPGQSRILPGPTAATYNQALIDFGPIHGLLTEYCASCHVESPPVQAQQPPFFAESDAGAAYAALRNSQKINLDNPANSSLVQRLAEGHNCWDLTTTSLESDKYVCATEMRTAIETFAGKIGLTEVDENWVFSKALRLKEGLAASGSARDDSSTIALYEFKAGKGNVISDTSGVTPTLNLRLEGDEDIDYKWVGGWGIEFLGGYARTPNVNNGQKLRDRIVASGQYSIELWLLSTSADQGMAGDPARIISYSAGGDRRNFTFGQAEHYYEYMHRSSTTDANGEPSLITGDENHHAALQHMVLTFDPNNGRRVYVNGEATDDADGIDPGNLLDWDDSFALLMGAEQGGSAQWRGKLRLVAIHDRAMSEAQIQQNFEAGV
;
A
#
# COMPACT_ATOMS: atom_id res chain seq x y z
N MET A 1 73.65 14.52 -30.79
CA MET A 1 72.89 15.79 -30.80
C MET A 1 72.06 15.77 -32.07
N ASN A 2 70.73 15.74 -32.13
CA ASN A 2 69.71 15.90 -31.11
C ASN A 2 68.60 14.87 -31.36
N PHE A 3 68.14 14.32 -30.24
CA PHE A 3 67.08 13.34 -30.11
C PHE A 3 65.73 13.95 -30.53
N PHE A 4 65.22 13.57 -31.70
CA PHE A 4 63.79 13.68 -31.96
C PHE A 4 63.10 12.50 -31.29
N SER A 5 62.34 12.83 -30.25
CA SER A 5 61.75 11.90 -29.29
C SER A 5 60.70 11.00 -29.93
N TYR A 6 61.02 9.70 -30.03
CA TYR A 6 60.14 8.61 -30.44
C TYR A 6 58.83 8.54 -29.61
N LYS A 7 58.77 9.24 -28.46
CA LYS A 7 57.59 9.28 -27.58
C LYS A 7 56.40 10.07 -28.14
N HIS A 8 56.58 10.95 -29.14
CA HIS A 8 55.45 11.71 -29.71
C HIS A 8 54.72 10.98 -30.84
N ILE A 9 55.42 10.13 -31.60
CA ILE A 9 54.80 9.31 -32.66
C ILE A 9 54.01 8.15 -32.04
N LEU A 10 54.51 7.56 -30.95
CA LEU A 10 53.82 6.48 -30.24
C LEU A 10 52.56 6.95 -29.51
N ARG A 11 52.55 8.19 -28.98
CA ARG A 11 51.36 8.81 -28.35
C ARG A 11 50.29 9.22 -29.36
N GLY A 12 50.67 9.62 -30.58
CA GLY A 12 49.72 9.87 -31.67
C GLY A 12 48.98 8.61 -32.11
N PHE A 13 49.68 7.47 -32.18
CA PHE A 13 49.07 6.19 -32.54
C PHE A 13 48.21 5.57 -31.43
N THR A 14 48.52 5.79 -30.15
CA THR A 14 47.68 5.30 -29.04
C THR A 14 46.39 6.11 -28.88
N VAL A 15 46.41 7.42 -29.16
CA VAL A 15 45.19 8.25 -29.13
C VAL A 15 44.30 7.99 -30.35
N LEU A 16 44.86 7.72 -31.53
CA LEU A 16 44.07 7.40 -32.72
C LEU A 16 43.47 5.98 -32.68
N ALA A 17 44.14 5.01 -32.05
CA ALA A 17 43.61 3.67 -31.81
C ALA A 17 42.51 3.65 -30.72
N ALA A 18 42.57 4.55 -29.74
CA ALA A 18 41.52 4.72 -28.74
C ALA A 18 40.26 5.39 -29.31
N VAL A 19 40.39 6.29 -30.30
CA VAL A 19 39.24 6.94 -30.96
C VAL A 19 38.56 6.02 -31.99
N LEU A 20 39.28 5.05 -32.58
CA LEU A 20 38.70 4.06 -33.50
C LEU A 20 38.06 2.85 -32.79
N LEU A 21 38.24 2.68 -31.48
CA LEU A 21 37.56 1.65 -30.67
C LEU A 21 36.27 2.16 -30.01
N LEU A 22 35.93 3.46 -30.14
CA LEU A 22 34.71 4.05 -29.58
C LEU A 22 33.55 4.19 -30.60
N SER A 23 33.70 3.71 -31.84
CA SER A 23 32.66 3.82 -32.88
C SER A 23 32.04 2.47 -33.28
N ALA A 24 32.06 1.48 -32.39
CA ALA A 24 31.43 0.18 -32.60
C ALA A 24 30.56 -0.21 -31.40
N CYS A 25 29.59 0.64 -31.08
CA CYS A 25 28.34 0.19 -30.46
C CYS A 25 27.28 0.26 -31.58
N ASP A 26 27.28 -0.74 -32.45
CA ASP A 26 26.10 -1.04 -33.24
C ASP A 26 24.98 -1.34 -32.25
N ALA A 27 23.82 -0.73 -32.49
CA ALA A 27 22.61 -0.95 -31.73
C ALA A 27 22.37 -2.44 -31.59
N VAL A 28 22.42 -2.94 -30.35
CA VAL A 28 21.81 -4.23 -30.02
C VAL A 28 20.35 -4.11 -30.47
N PRO A 29 19.84 -5.02 -31.31
CA PRO A 29 18.43 -5.02 -31.63
C PRO A 29 17.69 -5.15 -30.29
N THR A 30 16.98 -4.09 -29.90
CA THR A 30 15.93 -4.22 -28.90
C THR A 30 15.01 -5.29 -29.45
N ALA A 31 15.03 -6.47 -28.83
CA ALA A 31 14.06 -7.50 -29.14
C ALA A 31 12.70 -6.86 -28.88
N VAL A 32 11.97 -6.59 -29.96
CA VAL A 32 10.54 -6.32 -29.89
C VAL A 32 9.97 -7.52 -29.15
N ASN A 33 9.38 -7.26 -27.98
CA ASN A 33 8.73 -8.29 -27.19
C ASN A 33 7.54 -8.77 -28.04
N ASP A 34 7.76 -9.82 -28.83
CA ASP A 34 6.75 -10.37 -29.72
C ASP A 34 5.56 -10.80 -28.87
N ASN A 35 4.44 -10.13 -29.10
CA ASN A 35 3.07 -10.40 -28.63
C ASN A 35 2.96 -11.47 -27.53
N LEU A 36 2.89 -11.02 -26.27
CA LEU A 36 2.34 -11.84 -25.20
C LEU A 36 0.94 -12.34 -25.60
N PRO A 37 0.57 -13.60 -25.33
CA PRO A 37 -0.75 -14.12 -25.64
C PRO A 37 -1.81 -13.31 -24.90
N ASN A 38 -2.65 -12.61 -25.66
CA ASN A 38 -3.77 -11.83 -25.15
C ASN A 38 -4.89 -12.78 -24.68
N ASN A 39 -4.83 -13.22 -23.43
CA ASN A 39 -5.96 -13.85 -22.77
C ASN A 39 -6.83 -12.75 -22.14
N ASN A 40 -7.58 -12.05 -22.98
CA ASN A 40 -8.72 -11.26 -22.55
C ASN A 40 -9.86 -11.49 -23.56
N THR A 41 -11.10 -11.55 -23.06
CA THR A 41 -12.34 -11.70 -23.83
C THR A 41 -12.27 -11.06 -25.22
N GLU A 42 -12.56 -11.83 -26.28
CA GLU A 42 -12.38 -11.39 -27.68
C GLU A 42 -13.15 -10.10 -27.96
N TYR A 43 -12.44 -8.97 -27.97
CA TYR A 43 -12.92 -7.72 -28.54
C TYR A 43 -13.26 -7.98 -30.01
N SER A 44 -14.50 -7.70 -30.38
CA SER A 44 -15.05 -7.98 -31.71
C SER A 44 -15.34 -6.71 -32.53
N GLY A 45 -14.96 -5.54 -32.01
CA GLY A 45 -15.11 -4.26 -32.69
C GLY A 45 -14.04 -4.01 -33.76
N PRO A 46 -14.08 -2.83 -34.42
CA PRO A 46 -13.08 -2.45 -35.42
C PRO A 46 -11.66 -2.45 -34.84
N ASN A 47 -10.66 -2.80 -35.66
CA ASN A 47 -9.25 -2.70 -35.25
C ASN A 47 -8.93 -1.28 -34.76
N CYS A 48 -8.05 -1.18 -33.77
CA CYS A 48 -7.51 0.11 -33.35
C CYS A 48 -6.87 0.87 -34.51
N GLY A 49 -6.92 2.20 -34.42
CA GLY A 49 -6.35 3.12 -35.38
C GLY A 49 -7.22 3.42 -36.60
N ILE A 50 -8.28 2.65 -36.84
CA ILE A 50 -9.21 2.90 -37.96
C ILE A 50 -9.89 4.27 -37.79
N GLY A 51 -9.72 5.14 -38.79
CA GLY A 51 -10.35 6.47 -38.82
C GLY A 51 -9.72 7.50 -37.88
N THR A 52 -8.56 7.19 -37.29
CA THR A 52 -7.82 8.09 -36.40
C THR A 52 -6.66 8.77 -37.15
N SER A 53 -6.22 9.93 -36.65
CA SER A 53 -5.04 10.62 -37.18
C SER A 53 -3.71 10.01 -36.71
N ASP A 54 -3.76 9.12 -35.71
CA ASP A 54 -2.59 8.49 -35.09
C ASP A 54 -2.91 7.02 -34.74
N PRO A 55 -2.75 6.10 -35.71
CA PRO A 55 -3.11 4.70 -35.53
C PRO A 55 -2.30 3.96 -34.46
N ASP A 56 -1.01 4.28 -34.33
CA ASP A 56 -0.12 3.62 -33.37
C ASP A 56 -0.50 4.02 -31.94
N ASP A 57 -0.75 5.32 -31.71
CA ASP A 57 -1.23 5.83 -30.42
C ASP A 57 -2.61 5.23 -30.04
N ALA A 58 -3.53 5.09 -31.01
CA ALA A 58 -4.81 4.44 -30.78
C ALA A 58 -4.69 2.95 -30.41
N CYS A 59 -3.71 2.24 -30.98
CA CYS A 59 -3.43 0.85 -30.62
C CYS A 59 -2.73 0.73 -29.25
N ASN A 60 -1.85 1.67 -28.91
CA ASN A 60 -1.26 1.77 -27.58
C ASN A 60 -2.33 2.06 -26.52
N PHE A 61 -3.28 2.96 -26.80
CA PHE A 61 -4.44 3.21 -25.95
C PHE A 61 -5.22 1.92 -25.69
N GLN A 62 -5.55 1.16 -26.75
CA GLN A 62 -6.28 -0.09 -26.61
C GLN A 62 -5.57 -1.05 -25.65
N ARG A 63 -4.26 -1.21 -25.83
CA ARG A 63 -3.46 -2.20 -25.12
C ARG A 63 -3.14 -1.80 -23.68
N TYR A 64 -2.81 -0.53 -23.45
CA TYR A 64 -2.18 -0.08 -22.19
C TYR A 64 -3.10 0.76 -21.30
N PHE A 65 -4.22 1.26 -21.82
CA PHE A 65 -5.21 1.98 -21.03
C PHE A 65 -6.58 1.31 -21.06
N TRP A 66 -7.18 1.12 -22.23
CA TRP A 66 -8.55 0.63 -22.36
C TRP A 66 -8.73 -0.79 -21.82
N ALA A 67 -7.93 -1.75 -22.29
CA ALA A 67 -8.03 -3.13 -21.84
C ALA A 67 -7.70 -3.28 -20.34
N PRO A 68 -6.65 -2.61 -19.79
CA PRO A 68 -6.39 -2.63 -18.36
C PRO A 68 -7.49 -2.01 -17.49
N MET A 69 -8.11 -0.92 -17.92
CA MET A 69 -9.22 -0.32 -17.19
C MET A 69 -10.41 -1.28 -17.04
N ILE A 70 -10.78 -1.96 -18.13
CA ILE A 70 -11.86 -2.97 -18.14
C ILE A 70 -11.49 -4.17 -17.26
N ALA A 71 -10.25 -4.65 -17.36
CA ALA A 71 -9.81 -5.84 -16.65
C ALA A 71 -9.79 -5.68 -15.12
N ASN A 72 -9.60 -4.44 -14.60
CA ASN A 72 -9.34 -4.23 -13.17
C ASN A 72 -10.39 -3.42 -12.42
N TYR A 73 -11.14 -2.53 -13.08
CA TYR A 73 -11.91 -1.50 -12.36
C TYR A 73 -13.40 -1.44 -12.67
N SER A 74 -13.91 -2.29 -13.56
CA SER A 74 -15.34 -2.38 -13.88
C SER A 74 -15.99 -1.04 -14.26
N CYS A 75 -15.19 -0.06 -14.68
CA CYS A 75 -15.62 1.29 -15.03
C CYS A 75 -16.50 1.27 -16.30
N GLU A 76 -16.35 0.25 -17.15
CA GLU A 76 -17.14 0.04 -18.34
C GLU A 76 -18.64 -0.07 -18.02
N ASN A 77 -19.03 -0.54 -16.84
CA ASN A 77 -20.44 -0.59 -16.41
C ASN A 77 -21.17 0.76 -16.45
N CYS A 78 -20.44 1.89 -16.52
CA CYS A 78 -21.00 3.24 -16.64
C CYS A 78 -20.37 4.08 -17.76
N HIS A 79 -19.29 3.60 -18.40
CA HIS A 79 -18.50 4.31 -19.40
C HIS A 79 -18.41 3.56 -20.74
N ASP A 80 -19.32 2.61 -20.96
CA ASP A 80 -19.53 1.83 -22.17
C ASP A 80 -20.29 2.62 -23.27
N SER A 81 -20.68 1.92 -24.33
CA SER A 81 -21.47 2.42 -25.46
C SER A 81 -22.86 2.94 -25.10
N SER A 82 -23.39 2.60 -23.91
CA SER A 82 -24.69 3.06 -23.43
C SER A 82 -24.61 4.44 -22.75
N ALA A 83 -23.40 4.86 -22.35
CA ALA A 83 -23.17 6.14 -21.71
C ALA A 83 -23.36 7.32 -22.68
N ALA A 84 -23.49 8.54 -22.13
CA ALA A 84 -23.48 9.75 -22.96
C ALA A 84 -22.16 9.84 -23.76
N ALA A 85 -22.21 10.24 -25.03
CA ALA A 85 -21.06 10.23 -25.94
C ALA A 85 -19.77 10.88 -25.40
N SER A 86 -19.89 11.87 -24.51
CA SER A 86 -18.74 12.52 -23.86
C SER A 86 -18.07 11.69 -22.75
N LEU A 87 -18.65 10.55 -22.37
CA LEU A 87 -18.24 9.69 -21.26
C LEU A 87 -17.85 8.28 -21.70
N GLN A 88 -17.96 7.96 -22.99
CA GLN A 88 -17.74 6.62 -23.55
C GLN A 88 -16.24 6.27 -23.71
N PHE A 89 -15.39 6.60 -22.75
CA PHE A 89 -13.94 6.33 -22.85
C PHE A 89 -13.59 4.84 -22.65
N LEU A 90 -14.57 3.99 -22.34
CA LEU A 90 -14.46 2.53 -22.30
C LEU A 90 -15.47 1.85 -23.23
N HIS A 91 -15.81 2.51 -24.35
CA HIS A 91 -16.70 1.94 -25.37
C HIS A 91 -16.20 0.56 -25.81
N GLU A 92 -17.03 -0.45 -25.55
CA GLU A 92 -16.74 -1.89 -25.68
C GLU A 92 -16.86 -2.39 -27.11
N GLY A 93 -17.75 -1.80 -27.91
CA GLY A 93 -17.96 -2.16 -29.32
C GLY A 93 -17.07 -1.43 -30.33
N ASP A 94 -16.34 -0.40 -29.91
CA ASP A 94 -15.50 0.42 -30.78
C ASP A 94 -14.44 1.19 -29.99
N VAL A 95 -13.22 0.65 -29.99
CA VAL A 95 -12.08 1.24 -29.29
C VAL A 95 -11.65 2.60 -29.85
N ASN A 96 -11.95 2.90 -31.11
CA ASN A 96 -11.57 4.18 -31.73
C ASN A 96 -12.47 5.33 -31.24
N THR A 97 -13.74 5.02 -30.96
CA THR A 97 -14.65 5.93 -30.26
C THR A 97 -14.15 6.18 -28.83
N ALA A 98 -13.80 5.12 -28.10
CA ALA A 98 -13.23 5.22 -26.75
C ALA A 98 -11.97 6.10 -26.71
N TYR A 99 -11.03 5.86 -27.62
CA TYR A 99 -9.79 6.62 -27.78
C TYR A 99 -10.04 8.12 -27.97
N THR A 100 -11.01 8.47 -28.83
CA THR A 100 -11.35 9.88 -29.11
C THR A 100 -11.88 10.60 -27.86
N VAL A 101 -12.64 9.90 -27.02
CA VAL A 101 -13.14 10.44 -25.75
C VAL A 101 -12.01 10.53 -24.72
N ALA A 102 -11.21 9.48 -24.58
CA ALA A 102 -10.12 9.39 -23.59
C ALA A 102 -9.09 10.52 -23.74
N LYS A 103 -8.74 10.91 -24.97
CA LYS A 103 -7.82 12.04 -25.23
C LYS A 103 -8.28 13.40 -24.68
N ARG A 104 -9.56 13.55 -24.32
CA ARG A 104 -10.09 14.77 -23.68
C ARG A 104 -10.05 14.71 -22.16
N LEU A 105 -9.83 13.51 -21.60
CA LEU A 105 -9.84 13.22 -20.18
C LEU A 105 -8.43 13.00 -19.62
N VAL A 106 -7.49 12.60 -20.48
CA VAL A 106 -6.10 12.29 -20.12
C VAL A 106 -5.17 13.43 -20.54
N ASN A 107 -4.27 13.80 -19.64
CA ASN A 107 -3.15 14.67 -19.93
C ASN A 107 -1.89 13.79 -20.15
N PRO A 108 -1.39 13.66 -21.39
CA PRO A 108 -0.28 12.77 -21.68
C PRO A 108 1.08 13.30 -21.17
N THR A 109 1.19 14.60 -20.88
CA THR A 109 2.44 15.20 -20.36
C THR A 109 2.49 15.15 -18.83
N THR A 110 1.33 15.17 -18.19
CA THR A 110 1.20 15.17 -16.72
C THR A 110 0.04 14.24 -16.34
N PRO A 111 0.25 12.91 -16.41
CA PRO A 111 -0.79 11.90 -16.18
C PRO A 111 -1.57 12.11 -14.88
N GLU A 112 -0.89 12.50 -13.81
CA GLU A 112 -1.45 12.77 -12.47
C GLU A 112 -2.39 13.99 -12.42
N ALA A 113 -2.33 14.85 -13.44
CA ALA A 113 -3.23 15.99 -13.64
C ALA A 113 -4.38 15.67 -14.60
N SER A 114 -4.52 14.41 -15.04
CA SER A 114 -5.62 13.96 -15.88
C SER A 114 -6.97 14.10 -15.16
N ARG A 115 -8.02 14.45 -15.90
CA ARG A 115 -9.37 14.57 -15.35
C ARG A 115 -9.89 13.26 -14.78
N VAL A 116 -9.52 12.12 -15.39
CA VAL A 116 -9.87 10.78 -14.86
C VAL A 116 -9.29 10.56 -13.47
N ILE A 117 -8.04 10.99 -13.24
CA ILE A 117 -7.36 10.90 -11.95
C ILE A 117 -8.00 11.81 -10.91
N GLU A 118 -8.30 13.06 -11.27
CA GLU A 118 -9.01 14.00 -10.38
C GLU A 118 -10.35 13.42 -9.89
N ILE A 119 -11.11 12.78 -10.78
CA ILE A 119 -12.40 12.16 -10.44
C ILE A 119 -12.20 10.97 -9.50
N VAL A 120 -11.25 10.08 -9.78
CA VAL A 120 -10.95 8.91 -8.93
C VAL A 120 -10.53 9.33 -7.54
N ARG A 121 -9.65 10.34 -7.40
CA ARG A 121 -9.22 10.90 -6.11
C ARG A 121 -10.38 11.33 -5.20
N THR A 122 -11.44 11.88 -5.79
CA THR A 122 -12.60 12.37 -5.03
C THR A 122 -13.60 11.28 -4.62
N GLY A 123 -13.36 10.02 -5.00
CA GLY A 123 -14.29 8.91 -4.77
C GLY A 123 -15.45 8.95 -5.77
N HIS A 124 -15.39 8.12 -6.81
CA HIS A 124 -16.42 8.04 -7.84
C HIS A 124 -17.30 6.80 -7.66
N LYS A 125 -18.57 6.97 -7.22
CA LYS A 125 -19.61 5.92 -7.19
C LYS A 125 -19.22 4.59 -6.52
N GLY A 126 -18.33 4.63 -5.53
CA GLY A 126 -17.88 3.42 -4.83
C GLY A 126 -16.80 2.62 -5.56
N SER A 127 -16.23 3.15 -6.66
CA SER A 127 -15.06 2.55 -7.33
C SER A 127 -13.87 2.38 -6.38
N CYS A 128 -13.76 3.26 -5.39
CA CYS A 128 -12.85 3.14 -4.25
C CYS A 128 -13.47 3.94 -3.08
N ASP A 129 -13.99 3.24 -2.07
CA ASP A 129 -14.67 3.83 -0.91
C ASP A 129 -14.09 3.18 0.37
N PRO A 130 -13.67 3.97 1.38
CA PRO A 130 -13.61 5.45 1.42
C PRO A 130 -12.48 6.03 0.59
N ALA A 131 -12.63 7.25 0.03
CA ALA A 131 -11.70 7.92 -0.89
C ALA A 131 -10.19 7.79 -0.55
N SER A 132 -9.86 7.73 0.74
CA SER A 132 -8.53 7.34 1.27
C SER A 132 -7.95 6.00 0.77
N THR A 133 -8.75 5.14 0.12
CA THR A 133 -8.34 3.86 -0.48
C THR A 133 -8.13 3.95 -1.98
N CYS A 134 -8.43 5.10 -2.61
CA CYS A 134 -8.30 5.31 -4.05
C CYS A 134 -6.86 5.40 -4.56
N GLY A 135 -5.88 5.65 -3.67
CA GLY A 135 -4.49 5.90 -4.08
C GLY A 135 -3.89 4.78 -4.95
N ALA A 136 -4.20 3.51 -4.65
CA ALA A 136 -3.70 2.41 -5.47
C ALA A 136 -4.36 2.31 -6.86
N MET A 137 -5.64 2.70 -6.97
CA MET A 137 -6.32 2.79 -8.27
C MET A 137 -5.73 3.96 -9.07
N GLU A 138 -5.48 5.09 -8.39
CA GLU A 138 -4.84 6.26 -8.98
C GLU A 138 -3.48 5.92 -9.58
N ASP A 139 -2.60 5.31 -8.79
CA ASP A 139 -1.25 4.93 -9.20
C ASP A 139 -1.28 4.01 -10.42
N ASN A 140 -2.16 3.01 -10.42
CA ASN A 140 -2.32 2.12 -11.57
C ASN A 140 -2.83 2.84 -12.83
N ILE A 141 -3.81 3.74 -12.71
CA ILE A 141 -4.33 4.50 -13.87
C ILE A 141 -3.25 5.45 -14.41
N ILE A 142 -2.45 6.05 -13.53
CA ILE A 142 -1.27 6.84 -13.93
C ILE A 142 -0.29 5.95 -14.72
N THR A 143 0.02 4.75 -14.22
CA THR A 143 0.88 3.79 -14.91
C THR A 143 0.30 3.37 -16.27
N PHE A 144 -1.02 3.15 -16.36
CA PHE A 144 -1.69 2.86 -17.62
C PHE A 144 -1.55 3.99 -18.65
N ILE A 145 -1.68 5.25 -18.20
CA ILE A 145 -1.47 6.42 -19.06
C ILE A 145 -0.01 6.50 -19.52
N ASN A 146 0.96 6.30 -18.63
CA ASN A 146 2.39 6.27 -18.98
C ASN A 146 2.70 5.18 -20.02
N ASN A 147 2.20 3.96 -19.79
CA ASN A 147 2.38 2.85 -20.71
C ASN A 147 1.72 3.11 -22.07
N TRP A 148 0.56 3.76 -22.09
CA TRP A 148 -0.06 4.22 -23.33
C TRP A 148 0.86 5.20 -24.06
N ASN A 149 1.32 6.27 -23.40
CA ASN A 149 2.17 7.29 -24.02
C ASN A 149 3.49 6.73 -24.58
N ASN A 150 4.05 5.73 -23.90
CA ASN A 150 5.35 5.16 -24.25
C ASN A 150 5.26 3.86 -25.08
N GLY A 151 4.04 3.46 -25.50
CA GLY A 151 3.81 2.24 -26.27
C GLY A 151 4.21 0.94 -25.55
N GLY A 152 4.13 0.95 -24.21
CA GLY A 152 4.53 -0.15 -23.34
C GLY A 152 6.00 -0.53 -23.40
N THR A 153 6.81 0.27 -24.09
CA THR A 153 8.23 0.34 -23.79
C THR A 153 8.35 1.19 -22.53
N SER A 154 9.00 0.70 -21.48
CA SER A 154 9.65 1.67 -20.60
C SER A 154 10.60 2.44 -21.53
N THR A 155 10.59 3.76 -21.49
CA THR A 155 11.43 4.60 -22.35
C THR A 155 12.92 4.48 -22.06
N ASP A 156 13.35 3.43 -21.36
CA ASP A 156 14.52 3.50 -20.53
C ASP A 156 15.48 2.40 -20.91
N ASN A 157 16.30 2.73 -21.89
CA ASN A 157 17.72 2.41 -21.73
C ASN A 157 18.23 3.21 -20.50
N GLY A 158 17.95 2.70 -19.29
CA GLY A 158 18.55 3.11 -18.01
C GLY A 158 18.37 4.56 -17.55
N GLY A 159 17.14 5.11 -17.46
CA GLY A 159 17.02 6.48 -16.94
C GLY A 159 15.66 7.14 -16.64
N GLY A 160 14.50 6.49 -16.78
CA GLY A 160 13.18 7.11 -16.60
C GLY A 160 12.36 6.47 -15.48
N GLY A 161 12.98 6.30 -14.32
CA GLY A 161 12.31 5.72 -13.17
C GLY A 161 11.13 6.54 -12.67
N SER A 162 10.30 5.88 -11.87
CA SER A 162 9.25 6.46 -11.02
C SER A 162 9.87 7.56 -10.15
N ALA A 163 9.92 8.80 -10.65
CA ALA A 163 10.41 9.93 -9.89
C ALA A 163 9.48 10.14 -8.69
N ILE A 164 10.03 10.39 -7.51
CA ILE A 164 9.23 10.72 -6.33
C ILE A 164 8.50 12.03 -6.60
N VAL A 165 7.21 11.94 -6.94
CA VAL A 165 6.34 13.10 -7.14
C VAL A 165 5.86 13.56 -5.79
N LEU A 166 6.18 14.81 -5.43
CA LEU A 166 5.69 15.43 -4.20
C LEU A 166 4.18 15.67 -4.30
N VAL A 167 3.39 14.70 -3.84
CA VAL A 167 1.95 14.86 -3.68
C VAL A 167 1.70 15.68 -2.42
N ALA A 168 0.91 16.75 -2.54
CA ALA A 168 0.50 17.52 -1.37
C ALA A 168 -0.30 16.61 -0.43
N PRO A 169 0.04 16.52 0.87
CA PRO A 169 -0.67 15.67 1.81
C PRO A 169 -2.15 16.06 1.91
N GLU A 170 -2.99 15.08 2.25
CA GLU A 170 -4.41 15.29 2.50
C GLU A 170 -4.58 16.43 3.49
N GLN A 171 -5.32 17.45 3.08
CA GLN A 171 -5.51 18.64 3.88
C GLN A 171 -6.52 18.29 4.96
N ASN A 172 -6.09 18.26 6.23
CA ASN A 172 -6.97 18.07 7.38
C ASN A 172 -7.38 19.45 7.94
N PRO A 173 -8.47 20.09 7.46
CA PRO A 173 -8.94 21.32 8.08
C PRO A 173 -9.34 21.05 9.54
N PRO A 174 -9.21 22.04 10.43
CA PRO A 174 -9.75 21.91 11.78
C PRO A 174 -11.25 21.60 11.72
N GLY A 175 -11.64 20.49 12.33
CA GLY A 175 -13.05 20.13 12.47
C GLY A 175 -13.78 21.09 13.40
N GLN A 176 -15.10 21.17 13.24
CA GLN A 176 -15.97 21.84 14.20
C GLN A 176 -16.20 20.90 15.40
N SER A 177 -16.15 21.45 16.62
CA SER A 177 -16.38 20.68 17.85
C SER A 177 -17.48 21.30 18.70
N ARG A 178 -18.15 20.47 19.49
CA ARG A 178 -19.15 20.93 20.45
C ARG A 178 -18.47 21.23 21.78
N ILE A 179 -18.62 22.46 22.26
CA ILE A 179 -18.07 22.89 23.54
C ILE A 179 -19.23 23.25 24.46
N LEU A 180 -19.16 22.80 25.72
CA LEU A 180 -20.12 23.20 26.75
C LEU A 180 -20.14 24.73 26.91
N PRO A 181 -21.29 25.39 26.66
CA PRO A 181 -21.43 26.82 26.86
C PRO A 181 -20.93 27.27 28.25
N GLY A 182 -20.03 28.24 28.29
CA GLY A 182 -19.60 28.87 29.54
C GLY A 182 -20.64 29.88 30.04
N PRO A 183 -20.55 30.37 31.29
CA PRO A 183 -21.52 31.28 31.90
C PRO A 183 -21.69 32.61 31.14
N THR A 184 -20.74 32.98 30.28
CA THR A 184 -20.79 34.18 29.43
C THR A 184 -21.47 33.95 28.07
N ALA A 185 -21.79 32.70 27.71
CA ALA A 185 -22.43 32.37 26.45
C ALA A 185 -23.95 32.65 26.51
N ALA A 186 -24.52 33.22 25.46
CA ALA A 186 -25.96 33.48 25.38
C ALA A 186 -26.81 32.21 25.51
N THR A 187 -26.25 31.06 25.11
CA THR A 187 -26.87 29.73 25.18
C THR A 187 -26.70 29.04 26.55
N TYR A 188 -25.96 29.63 27.50
CA TYR A 188 -25.65 29.00 28.78
C TYR A 188 -26.89 28.56 29.56
N ASN A 189 -27.86 29.46 29.74
CA ASN A 189 -29.08 29.16 30.50
C ASN A 189 -29.89 28.03 29.85
N GLN A 190 -29.94 28.00 28.52
CA GLN A 190 -30.63 26.94 27.79
C GLN A 190 -29.87 25.61 27.91
N ALA A 191 -28.54 25.63 27.79
CA ALA A 191 -27.71 24.44 27.98
C ALA A 191 -27.80 23.88 29.40
N LEU A 192 -27.96 24.74 30.42
CA LEU A 192 -28.18 24.30 31.80
C LEU A 192 -29.54 23.61 31.99
N ILE A 193 -30.58 24.08 31.29
CA ILE A 193 -31.90 23.42 31.26
C ILE A 193 -31.78 22.06 30.56
N ASP A 194 -31.13 22.02 29.40
CA ASP A 194 -30.97 20.81 28.59
C ASP A 194 -30.04 19.76 29.23
N PHE A 195 -29.19 20.18 30.17
CA PHE A 195 -28.37 19.29 31.01
C PHE A 195 -29.18 18.51 32.06
N GLY A 196 -30.43 18.90 32.32
CA GLY A 196 -31.28 18.32 33.36
C GLY A 196 -31.36 16.78 33.40
N PRO A 197 -31.54 16.08 32.25
CA PRO A 197 -31.54 14.61 32.24
C PRO A 197 -30.23 13.98 32.71
N ILE A 198 -29.08 14.56 32.32
CA ILE A 198 -27.76 14.09 32.79
C ILE A 198 -27.61 14.38 34.28
N HIS A 199 -27.99 15.59 34.72
CA HIS A 199 -27.95 15.98 36.13
C HIS A 199 -28.79 15.06 37.02
N GLY A 200 -29.97 14.64 36.55
CA GLY A 200 -30.81 13.67 37.24
C GLY A 200 -30.08 12.34 37.49
N LEU A 201 -29.46 11.77 36.45
CA LEU A 201 -28.69 10.53 36.57
C LEU A 201 -27.49 10.68 37.52
N LEU A 202 -26.78 11.81 37.46
CA LEU A 202 -25.61 12.05 38.31
C LEU A 202 -25.98 12.22 39.78
N THR A 203 -27.05 12.97 40.07
CA THR A 203 -27.51 13.17 41.45
C THR A 203 -28.09 11.91 42.06
N GLU A 204 -28.79 11.09 41.27
CA GLU A 204 -29.36 9.83 41.73
C GLU A 204 -28.29 8.78 42.01
N TYR A 205 -27.32 8.60 41.11
CA TYR A 205 -26.40 7.45 41.15
C TYR A 205 -24.96 7.78 41.54
N CYS A 206 -24.54 9.04 41.49
CA CYS A 206 -23.13 9.43 41.72
C CYS A 206 -22.92 10.33 42.95
N ALA A 207 -23.98 10.85 43.56
CA ALA A 207 -23.89 11.83 44.67
C ALA A 207 -23.32 11.26 45.98
N SER A 208 -23.19 9.94 46.10
CA SER A 208 -22.53 9.31 47.25
C SER A 208 -21.02 9.56 47.30
N CYS A 209 -20.38 9.90 46.18
CA CYS A 209 -18.93 10.10 46.08
C CYS A 209 -18.53 11.39 45.34
N HIS A 210 -19.28 11.80 44.31
CA HIS A 210 -18.91 12.89 43.40
C HIS A 210 -19.53 14.25 43.76
N VAL A 211 -19.53 14.56 45.05
CA VAL A 211 -19.95 15.85 45.63
C VAL A 211 -18.90 16.36 46.62
N GLU A 212 -18.95 17.64 46.96
CA GLU A 212 -18.05 18.30 47.88
C GLU A 212 -18.17 17.80 49.33
N SER A 213 -19.37 17.33 49.71
CA SER A 213 -19.67 16.84 51.07
C SER A 213 -20.49 15.56 51.00
N PRO A 214 -19.86 14.40 50.68
CA PRO A 214 -20.58 13.15 50.50
C PRO A 214 -21.04 12.57 51.84
N PRO A 215 -22.16 11.81 51.86
CA PRO A 215 -22.66 11.15 53.07
C PRO A 215 -21.76 9.99 53.55
N VAL A 216 -20.87 9.48 52.71
CA VAL A 216 -19.85 8.46 53.02
C VAL A 216 -18.46 9.02 52.73
N GLN A 217 -17.48 8.73 53.59
CA GLN A 217 -16.17 9.42 53.72
C GLN A 217 -15.20 9.37 52.50
N ALA A 218 -15.63 8.97 51.31
CA ALA A 218 -14.77 8.87 50.13
C ALA A 218 -15.17 9.90 49.04
N GLN A 219 -14.86 11.18 49.29
CA GLN A 219 -15.00 12.25 48.31
C GLN A 219 -14.11 12.00 47.08
N GLN A 220 -14.70 12.06 45.88
CA GLN A 220 -14.00 11.86 44.60
C GLN A 220 -14.21 13.05 43.66
N PRO A 221 -13.16 13.83 43.32
CA PRO A 221 -13.26 14.80 42.24
C PRO A 221 -13.31 14.07 40.87
N PRO A 222 -13.96 14.65 39.85
CA PRO A 222 -14.67 15.94 39.85
C PRO A 222 -16.05 15.85 40.51
N PHE A 223 -16.53 16.97 41.06
CA PHE A 223 -17.82 17.05 41.77
C PHE A 223 -18.98 17.31 40.82
N PHE A 224 -19.19 16.38 39.89
CA PHE A 224 -20.22 16.50 38.86
C PHE A 224 -21.62 16.05 39.30
N ALA A 225 -21.76 15.55 40.53
CA ALA A 225 -23.04 15.05 41.07
C ALA A 225 -23.64 16.01 42.10
N GLU A 226 -23.20 17.27 42.12
CA GLU A 226 -23.75 18.30 43.01
C GLU A 226 -25.25 18.47 42.85
N SER A 227 -25.93 18.75 43.97
CA SER A 227 -27.38 19.02 43.93
C SER A 227 -27.70 20.32 43.18
N ASP A 228 -26.79 21.28 43.16
CA ASP A 228 -26.85 22.45 42.30
C ASP A 228 -26.43 22.09 40.86
N ALA A 229 -27.37 22.21 39.92
CA ALA A 229 -27.13 21.89 38.51
C ALA A 229 -26.01 22.76 37.90
N GLY A 230 -25.87 24.01 38.32
CA GLY A 230 -24.84 24.92 37.84
C GLY A 230 -23.43 24.47 38.26
N ALA A 231 -23.27 24.05 39.51
CA ALA A 231 -22.04 23.51 40.05
C ALA A 231 -21.66 22.17 39.37
N ALA A 232 -22.61 21.26 39.23
CA ALA A 232 -22.43 19.98 38.53
C ALA A 232 -22.01 20.20 37.06
N TYR A 233 -22.69 21.10 36.36
CA TYR A 233 -22.38 21.49 34.99
C TYR A 233 -20.97 22.08 34.87
N ALA A 234 -20.61 23.00 35.77
CA ALA A 234 -19.28 23.61 35.81
C ALA A 234 -18.19 22.56 36.09
N ALA A 235 -18.43 21.60 36.97
CA ALA A 235 -17.52 20.51 37.25
C ALA A 235 -17.27 19.63 36.01
N LEU A 236 -18.31 19.27 35.25
CA LEU A 236 -18.16 18.54 33.99
C LEU A 236 -17.44 19.34 32.91
N ARG A 237 -17.74 20.64 32.81
CA ARG A 237 -17.07 21.54 31.86
C ARG A 237 -15.58 21.65 32.14
N ASN A 238 -15.20 21.81 33.41
CA ASN A 238 -13.80 21.97 33.80
C ASN A 238 -13.01 20.66 33.74
N SER A 239 -13.67 19.52 33.98
CA SER A 239 -13.02 18.21 33.99
C SER A 239 -13.07 17.45 32.66
N GLN A 240 -13.83 17.97 31.69
CA GLN A 240 -14.01 17.41 30.34
C GLN A 240 -14.38 15.91 30.36
N LYS A 241 -15.23 15.49 31.31
CA LYS A 241 -15.64 14.08 31.46
C LYS A 241 -16.74 13.63 30.51
N ILE A 242 -17.30 14.56 29.75
CA ILE A 242 -18.22 14.27 28.65
C ILE A 242 -17.60 14.71 27.33
N ASN A 243 -17.73 13.85 26.33
CA ASN A 243 -17.34 14.12 24.96
C ASN A 243 -18.62 14.33 24.15
N LEU A 244 -18.87 15.58 23.74
CA LEU A 244 -20.08 15.96 23.02
C LEU A 244 -20.04 15.55 21.54
N ASP A 245 -18.85 15.33 20.97
CA ASP A 245 -18.68 14.93 19.57
C ASP A 245 -18.74 13.40 19.42
N ASN A 246 -18.30 12.66 20.45
CA ASN A 246 -18.45 11.21 20.56
C ASN A 246 -18.93 10.82 21.97
N PRO A 247 -20.25 10.81 22.22
CA PRO A 247 -20.84 10.52 23.52
C PRO A 247 -20.45 9.18 24.13
N ALA A 248 -20.28 8.13 23.33
CA ALA A 248 -19.83 6.82 23.79
C ALA A 248 -18.44 6.88 24.45
N ASN A 249 -17.56 7.76 23.95
CA ASN A 249 -16.22 7.98 24.50
C ASN A 249 -16.19 8.90 25.73
N SER A 250 -17.34 9.33 26.25
CA SER A 250 -17.41 10.10 27.51
C SER A 250 -16.90 9.25 28.67
N SER A 251 -16.04 9.80 29.52
CA SER A 251 -15.52 9.07 30.69
C SER A 251 -16.63 8.56 31.60
N LEU A 252 -17.75 9.28 31.72
CA LEU A 252 -18.91 8.81 32.49
C LEU A 252 -19.48 7.49 31.95
N VAL A 253 -19.62 7.40 30.62
CA VAL A 253 -20.14 6.20 29.93
C VAL A 253 -19.16 5.04 30.04
N GLN A 254 -17.87 5.30 29.80
CA GLN A 254 -16.82 4.27 29.88
C GLN A 254 -16.72 3.65 31.27
N ARG A 255 -16.77 4.47 32.33
CA ARG A 255 -16.72 3.96 33.72
C ARG A 255 -17.96 3.11 34.05
N LEU A 256 -19.14 3.50 33.57
CA LEU A 256 -20.35 2.70 33.73
C LEU A 256 -20.27 1.38 32.95
N ALA A 257 -19.71 1.39 31.73
CA ALA A 257 -19.48 0.19 30.92
C ALA A 257 -18.46 -0.77 31.55
N GLU A 258 -17.49 -0.25 32.32
CA GLU A 258 -16.59 -1.03 33.18
C GLU A 258 -17.29 -1.63 34.42
N GLY A 259 -18.53 -1.22 34.70
CA GLY A 259 -19.34 -1.68 35.84
C GLY A 259 -19.25 -0.80 37.09
N HIS A 260 -18.65 0.39 37.02
CA HIS A 260 -18.51 1.29 38.16
C HIS A 260 -19.87 1.83 38.62
N ASN A 261 -20.38 1.34 39.77
CA ASN A 261 -21.64 1.78 40.39
C ASN A 261 -22.83 1.79 39.40
N CYS A 262 -22.79 0.87 38.43
CA CYS A 262 -23.86 0.69 37.48
C CYS A 262 -25.11 0.20 38.22
N TRP A 263 -26.20 0.97 38.13
CA TRP A 263 -27.46 0.64 38.79
C TRP A 263 -28.22 -0.50 38.11
N ASP A 264 -27.87 -0.79 36.86
CA ASP A 264 -28.42 -1.91 36.09
C ASP A 264 -27.33 -2.61 35.27
N LEU A 265 -26.84 -3.73 35.79
CA LEU A 265 -25.81 -4.58 35.17
C LEU A 265 -26.37 -5.52 34.09
N THR A 266 -27.63 -5.36 33.68
CA THR A 266 -28.13 -6.09 32.51
C THR A 266 -27.39 -5.65 31.25
N THR A 267 -27.01 -6.63 30.44
CA THR A 267 -26.20 -6.39 29.24
C THR A 267 -27.06 -5.94 28.07
N THR A 268 -26.58 -4.96 27.31
CA THR A 268 -27.22 -4.55 26.05
C THR A 268 -26.64 -5.34 24.87
N SER A 269 -27.31 -5.32 23.72
CA SER A 269 -26.82 -5.95 22.49
C SER A 269 -25.82 -5.08 21.69
N LEU A 270 -25.42 -3.91 22.22
CA LEU A 270 -24.49 -3.00 21.55
C LEU A 270 -23.06 -3.27 22.03
N GLU A 271 -22.13 -3.53 21.10
CA GLU A 271 -20.74 -3.88 21.43
C GLU A 271 -19.99 -2.81 22.26
N SER A 272 -20.35 -1.53 22.14
CA SER A 272 -19.69 -0.42 22.86
C SER A 272 -20.20 -0.20 24.29
N ASP A 273 -21.40 -0.69 24.63
CA ASP A 273 -22.09 -0.38 25.87
C ASP A 273 -22.48 -1.66 26.59
N LYS A 274 -21.57 -2.14 27.43
CA LYS A 274 -21.70 -3.42 28.11
C LYS A 274 -22.96 -3.52 29.00
N TYR A 275 -23.43 -2.42 29.58
CA TYR A 275 -24.50 -2.39 30.59
C TYR A 275 -25.57 -1.32 30.31
N VAL A 276 -26.82 -1.56 30.71
CA VAL A 276 -27.97 -0.64 30.50
C VAL A 276 -27.70 0.76 31.07
N CYS A 277 -27.09 0.86 32.25
CA CYS A 277 -26.72 2.15 32.86
C CYS A 277 -25.80 3.00 31.96
N ALA A 278 -24.88 2.35 31.22
CA ALA A 278 -23.96 3.03 30.32
C ALA A 278 -24.71 3.55 29.10
N THR A 279 -25.63 2.76 28.54
CA THR A 279 -26.50 3.17 27.44
C THR A 279 -27.44 4.31 27.83
N GLU A 280 -28.00 4.28 29.03
CA GLU A 280 -28.85 5.34 29.55
C GLU A 280 -28.08 6.67 29.68
N MET A 281 -26.90 6.64 30.29
CA MET A 281 -26.01 7.80 30.38
C MET A 281 -25.58 8.30 29.00
N ARG A 282 -25.20 7.40 28.09
CA ARG A 282 -24.82 7.75 26.71
C ARG A 282 -25.95 8.44 25.98
N THR A 283 -27.16 7.88 26.05
CA THR A 283 -28.36 8.44 25.40
C THR A 283 -28.69 9.84 25.92
N ALA A 284 -28.52 10.08 27.23
CA ALA A 284 -28.68 11.40 27.82
C ALA A 284 -27.62 12.39 27.28
N ILE A 285 -26.36 11.97 27.17
CA ILE A 285 -25.27 12.79 26.60
C ILE A 285 -25.49 13.05 25.10
N GLU A 286 -25.92 12.06 24.32
CA GLU A 286 -26.24 12.21 22.90
C GLU A 286 -27.37 13.22 22.68
N THR A 287 -28.45 13.10 23.45
CA THR A 287 -29.58 14.03 23.39
C THR A 287 -29.17 15.46 23.74
N PHE A 288 -28.34 15.60 24.78
CA PHE A 288 -27.83 16.90 25.19
C PHE A 288 -26.86 17.50 24.15
N ALA A 289 -25.92 16.70 23.64
CA ALA A 289 -24.96 17.11 22.63
C ALA A 289 -25.65 17.58 21.34
N GLY A 290 -26.74 16.92 20.92
CA GLY A 290 -27.55 17.31 19.76
C GLY A 290 -28.17 18.71 19.85
N LYS A 291 -28.27 19.28 21.06
CA LYS A 291 -28.80 20.63 21.30
C LYS A 291 -27.72 21.71 21.47
N ILE A 292 -26.46 21.32 21.65
CA ILE A 292 -25.34 22.26 21.70
C ILE A 292 -25.02 22.68 20.26
N GLY A 293 -24.67 23.95 20.02
CA GLY A 293 -24.22 24.38 18.69
C GLY A 293 -22.83 23.83 18.35
N LEU A 294 -22.51 23.70 17.06
CA LEU A 294 -21.12 23.51 16.66
C LEU A 294 -20.36 24.81 16.89
N THR A 295 -19.17 24.72 17.47
CA THR A 295 -18.27 25.86 17.54
C THR A 295 -17.60 25.96 16.18
N GLU A 296 -18.03 26.93 15.39
CA GLU A 296 -17.41 27.19 14.10
C GLU A 296 -16.05 27.83 14.30
N VAL A 297 -15.14 27.43 13.44
CA VAL A 297 -13.80 27.94 13.37
C VAL A 297 -13.85 29.24 12.54
N ASP A 298 -13.40 30.37 13.12
CA ASP A 298 -13.46 31.68 12.44
C ASP A 298 -12.69 31.65 11.12
N GLU A 299 -13.37 31.95 10.02
CA GLU A 299 -12.81 31.90 8.66
C GLU A 299 -11.61 32.84 8.43
N ASN A 300 -11.42 33.84 9.29
CA ASN A 300 -10.31 34.79 9.19
C ASN A 300 -9.01 34.33 9.87
N TRP A 301 -9.06 33.25 10.64
CA TRP A 301 -7.87 32.74 11.34
C TRP A 301 -7.03 31.88 10.39
N VAL A 302 -5.71 31.92 10.60
CA VAL A 302 -4.77 31.06 9.88
C VAL A 302 -4.58 29.78 10.69
N PHE A 303 -5.10 28.66 10.18
CA PHE A 303 -5.01 27.36 10.85
C PHE A 303 -3.97 26.44 10.20
N SER A 304 -3.30 25.66 11.03
CA SER A 304 -2.51 24.52 10.56
C SER A 304 -3.45 23.42 10.09
N LYS A 305 -3.21 22.87 8.90
CA LYS A 305 -3.98 21.74 8.35
C LYS A 305 -3.39 20.40 8.79
N ALA A 306 -3.16 20.29 10.10
CA ALA A 306 -2.51 19.21 10.85
C ALA A 306 -1.89 18.11 9.98
N LEU A 307 -0.58 18.20 9.77
CA LEU A 307 0.21 17.12 9.16
C LEU A 307 0.75 16.20 10.24
N ARG A 308 0.61 14.90 10.04
CA ARG A 308 1.21 13.83 10.87
C ARG A 308 2.48 13.35 10.20
N LEU A 309 3.43 12.85 11.00
CA LEU A 309 4.66 12.24 10.46
C LEU A 309 4.36 11.06 9.51
N LYS A 310 3.22 10.38 9.68
CA LYS A 310 2.74 9.32 8.78
C LYS A 310 2.37 9.81 7.38
N GLU A 311 2.11 11.11 7.22
CA GLU A 311 1.71 11.76 5.96
C GLU A 311 2.92 12.42 5.26
N GLY A 312 4.12 12.27 5.81
CA GLY A 312 5.36 12.72 5.18
C GLY A 312 5.77 11.80 4.03
N LEU A 313 6.12 12.39 2.89
CA LEU A 313 6.77 11.69 1.79
C LEU A 313 8.29 11.80 1.94
N ALA A 314 9.00 10.67 1.95
CA ALA A 314 10.45 10.68 1.88
C ALA A 314 10.86 11.12 0.47
N ALA A 315 11.34 12.36 0.34
CA ALA A 315 11.82 12.92 -0.93
C ALA A 315 13.28 12.53 -1.21
N SER A 316 13.63 11.26 -1.02
CA SER A 316 14.96 10.73 -1.31
C SER A 316 14.82 9.57 -2.26
N GLY A 317 15.12 9.79 -3.54
CA GLY A 317 15.27 8.70 -4.48
C GLY A 317 15.47 9.19 -5.90
N SER A 318 16.63 8.86 -6.46
CA SER A 318 16.84 8.79 -7.90
C SER A 318 15.80 7.86 -8.55
N ALA A 319 15.62 7.96 -9.85
CA ALA A 319 14.79 7.04 -10.63
C ALA A 319 15.13 5.55 -10.36
N ARG A 320 14.15 4.73 -9.98
CA ARG A 320 14.24 3.26 -9.92
C ARG A 320 14.12 2.64 -11.33
N ASP A 321 14.73 1.49 -11.56
CA ASP A 321 14.42 0.64 -12.70
C ASP A 321 13.29 -0.33 -12.34
N ASP A 322 12.08 0.03 -12.81
CA ASP A 322 10.87 -0.78 -12.68
C ASP A 322 10.42 -1.36 -14.04
N SER A 323 11.30 -1.37 -15.06
CA SER A 323 10.95 -1.69 -16.46
C SER A 323 10.46 -3.12 -16.68
N SER A 324 10.94 -4.06 -15.87
CA SER A 324 10.56 -5.48 -15.88
C SER A 324 9.59 -5.84 -14.75
N THR A 325 9.11 -4.86 -13.98
CA THR A 325 8.26 -5.10 -12.82
C THR A 325 6.89 -5.62 -13.25
N ILE A 326 6.56 -6.83 -12.81
CA ILE A 326 5.28 -7.48 -13.08
C ILE A 326 4.35 -7.40 -11.89
N ALA A 327 4.84 -7.28 -10.66
CA ALA A 327 4.02 -6.98 -9.48
C ALA A 327 4.77 -6.01 -8.56
N LEU A 328 4.09 -4.99 -8.03
CA LEU A 328 4.69 -3.96 -7.19
C LEU A 328 3.81 -3.67 -5.98
N TYR A 329 4.39 -3.75 -4.78
CA TYR A 329 3.71 -3.54 -3.52
C TYR A 329 4.45 -2.50 -2.69
N GLU A 330 3.96 -1.27 -2.73
CA GLU A 330 4.54 -0.12 -2.01
C GLU A 330 3.85 0.13 -0.66
N PHE A 331 2.79 -0.62 -0.33
CA PHE A 331 2.08 -0.52 0.94
C PHE A 331 1.56 0.89 1.28
N LYS A 332 1.13 1.63 0.26
CA LYS A 332 0.61 3.00 0.37
C LYS A 332 -0.76 3.12 1.03
N ALA A 333 -1.56 2.04 1.04
CA ALA A 333 -2.94 2.08 1.54
C ALA A 333 -3.03 2.52 3.02
N GLY A 334 -2.07 2.10 3.85
CA GLY A 334 -1.91 2.60 5.22
C GLY A 334 -3.01 2.20 6.22
N LYS A 335 -4.02 1.43 5.79
CA LYS A 335 -5.12 0.88 6.61
C LYS A 335 -5.87 -0.23 5.87
N GLY A 336 -6.67 -1.00 6.60
CA GLY A 336 -7.52 -2.04 6.03
C GLY A 336 -6.73 -3.30 5.66
N ASN A 337 -7.38 -4.23 4.98
CA ASN A 337 -6.86 -5.58 4.79
C ASN A 337 -6.46 -5.92 3.34
N VAL A 338 -6.19 -4.92 2.50
CA VAL A 338 -5.78 -5.13 1.11
C VAL A 338 -4.42 -4.46 0.87
N ILE A 339 -3.50 -5.23 0.29
CA ILE A 339 -2.24 -4.72 -0.27
C ILE A 339 -2.42 -4.72 -1.78
N SER A 340 -2.34 -3.55 -2.39
CA SER A 340 -2.58 -3.39 -3.82
C SER A 340 -1.30 -3.60 -4.64
N ASP A 341 -1.44 -4.27 -5.78
CA ASP A 341 -0.44 -4.31 -6.85
C ASP A 341 -0.55 -3.02 -7.67
N THR A 342 0.51 -2.21 -7.68
CA THR A 342 0.61 -0.93 -8.39
C THR A 342 1.51 -1.00 -9.63
N SER A 343 1.88 -2.20 -10.09
CA SER A 343 2.81 -2.36 -11.23
C SER A 343 2.24 -1.89 -12.57
N GLY A 344 0.92 -1.67 -12.66
CA GLY A 344 0.23 -1.40 -13.92
C GLY A 344 0.20 -2.59 -14.88
N VAL A 345 0.60 -3.79 -14.45
CA VAL A 345 0.54 -5.01 -15.25
C VAL A 345 -0.72 -5.80 -14.91
N THR A 346 -1.47 -6.22 -15.94
CA THR A 346 -2.76 -6.87 -15.75
C THR A 346 -2.71 -8.40 -15.84
N PRO A 347 -3.58 -9.12 -15.11
CA PRO A 347 -4.48 -8.60 -14.06
C PRO A 347 -3.70 -8.10 -12.83
N THR A 348 -4.21 -7.13 -12.07
CA THR A 348 -3.56 -6.69 -10.83
C THR A 348 -3.51 -7.85 -9.82
N LEU A 349 -2.35 -8.07 -9.19
CA LEU A 349 -2.13 -9.13 -8.22
C LEU A 349 -2.29 -8.64 -6.77
N ASN A 350 -3.46 -8.08 -6.45
CA ASN A 350 -3.74 -7.62 -5.09
C ASN A 350 -3.68 -8.77 -4.08
N LEU A 351 -3.15 -8.50 -2.89
CA LEU A 351 -3.10 -9.42 -1.76
C LEU A 351 -4.10 -8.99 -0.69
N ARG A 352 -4.63 -9.98 0.04
CA ARG A 352 -5.49 -9.78 1.19
C ARG A 352 -4.74 -10.18 2.45
N LEU A 353 -4.82 -9.33 3.46
CA LEU A 353 -4.28 -9.56 4.79
C LEU A 353 -5.25 -10.44 5.59
N GLU A 354 -4.70 -11.44 6.23
CA GLU A 354 -5.36 -12.39 7.12
C GLU A 354 -4.94 -12.10 8.57
N GLY A 355 -5.92 -11.87 9.44
CA GLY A 355 -5.75 -11.42 10.82
C GLY A 355 -6.40 -10.07 11.10
N ASP A 356 -6.22 -9.57 12.33
CA ASP A 356 -6.73 -8.28 12.78
C ASP A 356 -5.64 -7.18 12.77
N GLU A 357 -5.98 -5.99 12.28
CA GLU A 357 -5.07 -4.83 12.31
C GLU A 357 -4.73 -4.45 13.78
N ASP A 358 -3.47 -4.07 14.02
CA ASP A 358 -2.85 -3.82 15.33
C ASP A 358 -2.68 -5.06 16.25
N ILE A 359 -3.16 -6.24 15.85
CA ILE A 359 -2.94 -7.51 16.56
C ILE A 359 -2.00 -8.42 15.75
N ASP A 360 -2.39 -8.73 14.50
CA ASP A 360 -1.72 -9.69 13.63
C ASP A 360 -0.88 -9.01 12.54
N TYR A 361 -1.29 -7.83 12.09
CA TYR A 361 -0.50 -6.98 11.20
C TYR A 361 -0.72 -5.51 11.52
N LYS A 362 0.17 -4.64 11.04
CA LYS A 362 0.09 -3.21 11.28
C LYS A 362 0.65 -2.39 10.13
N TRP A 363 -0.11 -1.41 9.66
CA TRP A 363 0.42 -0.42 8.73
C TRP A 363 1.36 0.55 9.44
N VAL A 364 2.55 0.75 8.87
CA VAL A 364 3.59 1.59 9.47
C VAL A 364 3.74 2.92 8.70
N GLY A 365 4.11 4.00 9.42
CA GLY A 365 4.29 5.32 8.81
C GLY A 365 5.46 5.34 7.82
N GLY A 366 5.36 6.16 6.77
CA GLY A 366 6.32 6.21 5.67
C GLY A 366 6.20 5.02 4.71
N TRP A 367 4.96 4.53 4.51
CA TRP A 367 4.59 3.36 3.70
C TRP A 367 5.20 2.04 4.17
N GLY A 368 4.39 0.99 4.26
CA GLY A 368 4.86 -0.31 4.70
C GLY A 368 3.87 -1.04 5.59
N ILE A 369 4.19 -2.30 5.84
CA ILE A 369 3.43 -3.18 6.70
C ILE A 369 4.34 -3.97 7.63
N GLU A 370 3.91 -4.14 8.88
CA GLU A 370 4.54 -4.97 9.90
C GLU A 370 3.68 -6.22 10.11
N PHE A 371 4.28 -7.41 10.01
CA PHE A 371 3.64 -8.67 10.35
C PHE A 371 3.94 -9.04 11.81
N LEU A 372 2.88 -9.21 12.60
CA LEU A 372 2.88 -9.56 14.03
C LEU A 372 2.35 -10.98 14.29
N GLY A 373 2.12 -11.77 13.23
CA GLY A 373 1.52 -13.10 13.29
C GLY A 373 0.48 -13.35 12.21
N GLY A 374 0.00 -12.29 11.55
CA GLY A 374 -0.80 -12.36 10.33
C GLY A 374 0.07 -12.60 9.09
N TYR A 375 -0.60 -12.73 7.95
CA TYR A 375 0.05 -12.90 6.65
C TYR A 375 -0.81 -12.30 5.54
N ALA A 376 -0.21 -12.06 4.39
CA ALA A 376 -0.93 -11.66 3.19
C ALA A 376 -0.95 -12.81 2.17
N ARG A 377 -2.02 -12.91 1.40
CA ARG A 377 -2.12 -13.88 0.29
C ARG A 377 -2.95 -13.37 -0.86
N THR A 378 -2.76 -13.92 -2.04
CA THR A 378 -3.70 -13.73 -3.15
C THR A 378 -5.11 -14.21 -2.74
N PRO A 379 -6.18 -13.41 -2.96
CA PRO A 379 -7.55 -13.78 -2.58
C PRO A 379 -8.01 -15.11 -3.19
N ASN A 380 -7.67 -15.35 -4.46
CA ASN A 380 -7.95 -16.58 -5.19
C ASN A 380 -6.64 -17.23 -5.65
N VAL A 381 -6.55 -18.55 -5.56
CA VAL A 381 -5.35 -19.34 -5.89
C VAL A 381 -4.92 -19.24 -7.36
N ASN A 382 -5.84 -18.93 -8.28
CA ASN A 382 -5.51 -18.72 -9.69
C ASN A 382 -4.98 -17.30 -9.98
N ASN A 383 -4.96 -16.38 -9.01
CA ASN A 383 -4.45 -15.03 -9.27
C ASN A 383 -2.93 -15.02 -9.50
N GLY A 384 -2.20 -16.01 -8.96
CA GLY A 384 -0.77 -16.18 -9.20
C GLY A 384 -0.39 -16.49 -10.65
N GLN A 385 -1.35 -16.91 -11.49
CA GLN A 385 -1.12 -17.29 -12.90
C GLN A 385 -0.32 -16.24 -13.67
N LYS A 386 -0.57 -14.95 -13.44
CA LYS A 386 0.19 -13.83 -14.02
C LYS A 386 1.69 -13.97 -13.80
N LEU A 387 2.12 -14.32 -12.58
CA LEU A 387 3.54 -14.49 -12.26
C LEU A 387 4.10 -15.69 -13.02
N ARG A 388 3.43 -16.84 -12.95
CA ARG A 388 3.85 -18.06 -13.63
C ARG A 388 3.99 -17.82 -15.13
N ASP A 389 2.98 -17.28 -15.81
CA ASP A 389 2.99 -17.12 -17.26
C ASP A 389 4.13 -16.20 -17.72
N ARG A 390 4.36 -15.08 -17.02
CA ARG A 390 5.41 -14.13 -17.37
C ARG A 390 6.82 -14.65 -17.08
N ILE A 391 7.02 -15.23 -15.89
CA ILE A 391 8.32 -15.75 -15.47
C ILE A 391 8.72 -16.98 -16.28
N VAL A 392 7.79 -17.89 -16.58
CA VAL A 392 8.07 -19.05 -17.43
C VAL A 392 8.36 -18.62 -18.87
N ALA A 393 7.64 -17.62 -19.39
CA ALA A 393 7.89 -17.09 -20.73
C ALA A 393 9.27 -16.42 -20.87
N SER A 394 9.75 -15.73 -19.83
CA SER A 394 11.08 -15.11 -19.83
C SER A 394 12.21 -16.08 -19.48
N GLY A 395 11.90 -17.15 -18.72
CA GLY A 395 12.85 -18.13 -18.19
C GLY A 395 13.73 -17.60 -17.05
N GLN A 396 13.43 -16.42 -16.52
CA GLN A 396 14.24 -15.69 -15.53
C GLN A 396 13.36 -14.73 -14.73
N TYR A 397 13.79 -14.36 -13.53
CA TYR A 397 13.06 -13.38 -12.71
C TYR A 397 13.92 -12.77 -11.62
N SER A 398 13.38 -11.73 -10.99
CA SER A 398 13.92 -11.19 -9.75
C SER A 398 12.82 -10.93 -8.72
N ILE A 399 13.18 -10.98 -7.45
CA ILE A 399 12.36 -10.49 -6.34
C ILE A 399 13.17 -9.41 -5.65
N GLU A 400 12.63 -8.21 -5.56
CA GLU A 400 13.23 -7.10 -4.81
C GLU A 400 12.37 -6.80 -3.59
N LEU A 401 13.00 -6.65 -2.42
CA LEU A 401 12.32 -6.31 -1.18
C LEU A 401 13.10 -5.27 -0.38
N TRP A 402 12.39 -4.39 0.30
CA TRP A 402 12.93 -3.62 1.41
C TRP A 402 12.32 -4.15 2.70
N LEU A 403 13.14 -4.80 3.53
CA LEU A 403 12.68 -5.51 4.72
C LEU A 403 13.44 -5.13 5.99
N LEU A 404 12.78 -5.26 7.13
CA LEU A 404 13.39 -5.17 8.45
C LEU A 404 12.91 -6.37 9.27
N SER A 405 13.83 -7.27 9.65
CA SER A 405 13.49 -8.35 10.57
C SER A 405 13.35 -7.84 12.00
N THR A 406 12.36 -8.32 12.75
CA THR A 406 12.15 -7.94 14.15
C THR A 406 12.96 -8.79 15.14
N SER A 407 13.48 -9.93 14.70
CA SER A 407 14.29 -10.85 15.49
C SER A 407 15.19 -11.67 14.58
N ALA A 408 16.43 -11.92 15.02
CA ALA A 408 17.32 -12.85 14.32
C ALA A 408 16.94 -14.32 14.53
N ASP A 409 16.12 -14.64 15.54
CA ASP A 409 15.74 -16.02 15.85
C ASP A 409 14.40 -16.40 15.18
N GLN A 410 14.38 -16.53 13.86
CA GLN A 410 13.18 -16.90 13.10
C GLN A 410 13.48 -17.96 12.05
N GLY A 411 12.66 -19.01 11.99
CA GLY A 411 12.87 -20.13 11.08
C GLY A 411 14.14 -20.92 11.40
N MET A 412 14.44 -21.89 10.55
CA MET A 412 15.68 -22.66 10.57
C MET A 412 16.00 -23.13 9.14
N ALA A 413 17.25 -23.50 8.86
CA ALA A 413 17.63 -23.96 7.52
C ALA A 413 16.77 -25.16 7.08
N GLY A 414 16.25 -25.10 5.85
CA GLY A 414 15.30 -26.07 5.28
C GLY A 414 13.83 -25.83 5.67
N ASP A 415 13.56 -24.98 6.68
CA ASP A 415 12.22 -24.48 7.00
C ASP A 415 12.26 -23.01 7.49
N PRO A 416 12.55 -22.05 6.60
CA PRO A 416 12.76 -20.65 6.96
C PRO A 416 11.45 -19.94 7.33
N ALA A 417 11.45 -18.96 8.20
CA ALA A 417 10.31 -18.07 8.36
C ALA A 417 10.00 -17.37 7.02
N ARG A 418 8.77 -17.46 6.52
CA ARG A 418 8.42 -17.06 5.15
C ARG A 418 8.25 -15.54 5.03
N ILE A 419 9.21 -14.88 4.38
CA ILE A 419 9.10 -13.46 4.05
C ILE A 419 8.15 -13.30 2.87
N ILE A 420 8.42 -14.01 1.77
CA ILE A 420 7.56 -14.10 0.59
C ILE A 420 7.61 -15.53 0.02
N SER A 421 6.46 -16.06 -0.38
CA SER A 421 6.34 -17.42 -0.92
C SER A 421 5.36 -17.45 -2.09
N TYR A 422 5.70 -18.17 -3.15
CA TYR A 422 4.76 -18.51 -4.23
C TYR A 422 4.55 -20.02 -4.21
N SER A 423 3.56 -20.48 -3.43
CA SER A 423 3.45 -21.87 -2.99
C SER A 423 2.01 -22.36 -2.89
N ALA A 424 1.86 -23.67 -2.72
CA ALA A 424 0.61 -24.30 -2.27
C ALA A 424 0.68 -24.76 -0.78
N GLY A 425 1.81 -24.56 -0.12
CA GLY A 425 2.05 -24.98 1.26
C GLY A 425 3.53 -25.25 1.54
N GLY A 426 3.80 -25.94 2.65
CA GLY A 426 5.16 -26.14 3.16
C GLY A 426 6.06 -27.06 2.32
N ASP A 427 5.51 -27.86 1.40
CA ASP A 427 6.22 -28.91 0.66
C ASP A 427 6.15 -28.76 -0.88
N ARG A 428 5.45 -27.74 -1.38
CA ARG A 428 5.27 -27.48 -2.82
C ARG A 428 5.28 -25.99 -3.11
N ARG A 429 6.24 -25.54 -3.92
CA ARG A 429 6.45 -24.13 -4.24
C ARG A 429 7.02 -23.92 -5.62
N ASN A 430 6.84 -22.72 -6.15
CA ASN A 430 7.63 -22.19 -7.25
C ASN A 430 8.85 -21.46 -6.69
N PHE A 431 8.65 -20.62 -5.67
CA PHE A 431 9.75 -20.09 -4.87
C PHE A 431 9.32 -19.80 -3.43
N THR A 432 10.31 -19.72 -2.55
CA THR A 432 10.21 -19.13 -1.22
C THR A 432 11.49 -18.35 -0.98
N PHE A 433 11.35 -17.12 -0.48
CA PHE A 433 12.41 -16.41 0.19
C PHE A 433 12.05 -16.23 1.66
N GLY A 434 12.92 -16.67 2.54
CA GLY A 434 12.67 -16.66 3.97
C GLY A 434 13.91 -16.42 4.80
N GLN A 435 13.68 -16.17 6.08
CA GLN A 435 14.74 -16.05 7.09
C GLN A 435 14.95 -17.40 7.77
N ALA A 436 16.19 -17.84 7.88
CA ALA A 436 16.59 -19.02 8.65
C ALA A 436 17.60 -18.57 9.70
N GLU A 437 17.16 -18.29 10.92
CA GLU A 437 17.99 -17.69 11.97
C GLU A 437 18.71 -16.42 11.45
N HIS A 438 20.05 -16.43 11.44
CA HIS A 438 20.92 -15.35 10.98
C HIS A 438 21.18 -15.36 9.45
N TYR A 439 20.47 -16.18 8.69
CA TYR A 439 20.66 -16.33 7.26
C TYR A 439 19.37 -16.04 6.50
N TYR A 440 19.51 -15.84 5.20
CA TYR A 440 18.39 -15.91 4.28
C TYR A 440 18.47 -17.19 3.45
N GLU A 441 17.30 -17.71 3.11
CA GLU A 441 17.15 -18.95 2.36
C GLU A 441 16.26 -18.72 1.15
N TYR A 442 16.79 -19.10 -0.02
CA TYR A 442 16.17 -19.01 -1.32
C TYR A 442 15.88 -20.40 -1.87
N MET A 443 14.64 -20.83 -1.68
CA MET A 443 14.10 -22.05 -2.28
C MET A 443 13.44 -21.70 -3.59
N HIS A 444 13.75 -22.45 -4.65
CA HIS A 444 13.30 -22.16 -6.01
C HIS A 444 13.10 -23.49 -6.71
N ARG A 445 11.95 -23.71 -7.31
CA ARG A 445 11.66 -24.89 -8.10
C ARG A 445 12.15 -24.72 -9.53
N SER A 446 12.93 -25.66 -10.03
CA SER A 446 13.37 -25.74 -11.42
C SER A 446 13.51 -27.21 -11.82
N SER A 447 13.96 -27.45 -13.06
CA SER A 447 14.31 -28.80 -13.51
C SER A 447 15.50 -29.45 -12.77
N THR A 448 16.25 -28.69 -11.96
CA THR A 448 17.41 -29.20 -11.18
C THR A 448 17.14 -29.26 -9.67
N THR A 449 15.97 -28.84 -9.22
CA THR A 449 15.50 -28.98 -7.82
C THR A 449 14.24 -29.83 -7.76
N ASP A 450 13.83 -30.23 -6.56
CA ASP A 450 12.55 -30.91 -6.37
C ASP A 450 11.33 -29.96 -6.40
N ALA A 451 10.13 -30.53 -6.19
CA ALA A 451 8.88 -29.77 -6.16
C ALA A 451 8.78 -28.75 -5.01
N ASN A 452 9.66 -28.88 -4.02
CA ASN A 452 9.79 -27.98 -2.89
C ASN A 452 10.92 -26.94 -3.10
N GLY A 453 11.59 -26.96 -4.25
CA GLY A 453 12.70 -26.06 -4.53
C GLY A 453 13.97 -26.38 -3.76
N GLU A 454 14.14 -27.64 -3.33
CA GLU A 454 15.35 -28.15 -2.70
C GLU A 454 16.32 -28.79 -3.71
N PRO A 455 17.64 -28.69 -3.52
CA PRO A 455 18.32 -27.97 -2.43
C PRO A 455 18.21 -26.44 -2.56
N SER A 456 18.02 -25.74 -1.45
CA SER A 456 17.97 -24.27 -1.38
C SER A 456 19.35 -23.60 -1.55
N LEU A 457 19.36 -22.29 -1.82
CA LEU A 457 20.54 -21.42 -1.67
C LEU A 457 20.43 -20.68 -0.33
N ILE A 458 21.43 -20.79 0.53
CA ILE A 458 21.46 -20.17 1.87
C ILE A 458 22.63 -19.18 1.91
N THR A 459 22.40 -17.98 2.46
CA THR A 459 23.45 -16.95 2.59
C THR A 459 24.39 -17.19 3.76
N GLY A 460 25.53 -16.49 3.82
CA GLY A 460 26.33 -16.32 5.05
C GLY A 460 25.61 -15.54 6.17
N ASP A 461 26.05 -15.66 7.43
CA ASP A 461 25.40 -15.05 8.61
C ASP A 461 25.59 -13.54 8.68
N GLU A 462 26.67 -13.05 8.08
CA GLU A 462 27.01 -11.64 7.95
C GLU A 462 25.98 -10.84 7.14
N ASN A 463 25.07 -11.53 6.43
CA ASN A 463 24.09 -10.93 5.54
C ASN A 463 22.79 -10.53 6.25
N HIS A 464 22.54 -10.99 7.49
CA HIS A 464 21.34 -10.64 8.26
C HIS A 464 21.62 -9.54 9.28
N HIS A 465 20.96 -8.39 9.16
CA HIS A 465 21.14 -7.26 10.07
C HIS A 465 19.81 -6.84 10.74
N ALA A 466 19.91 -6.34 11.97
CA ALA A 466 18.77 -5.71 12.67
C ALA A 466 18.51 -4.26 12.18
N ALA A 467 18.56 -4.05 10.86
CA ALA A 467 18.36 -2.78 10.19
C ALA A 467 17.52 -2.97 8.92
N LEU A 468 17.03 -1.87 8.34
CA LEU A 468 16.33 -1.95 7.06
C LEU A 468 17.34 -2.37 5.98
N GLN A 469 17.03 -3.45 5.26
CA GLN A 469 17.87 -4.04 4.23
C GLN A 469 17.13 -4.08 2.90
N HIS A 470 17.87 -3.77 1.84
CA HIS A 470 17.45 -4.01 0.47
C HIS A 470 17.91 -5.42 0.07
N MET A 471 16.96 -6.28 -0.25
CA MET A 471 17.22 -7.66 -0.66
C MET A 471 16.80 -7.83 -2.11
N VAL A 472 17.69 -8.36 -2.94
CA VAL A 472 17.32 -8.78 -4.30
C VAL A 472 17.71 -10.23 -4.50
N LEU A 473 16.79 -11.01 -5.04
CA LEU A 473 17.03 -12.38 -5.47
C LEU A 473 16.88 -12.42 -6.97
N THR A 474 17.84 -13.02 -7.67
CA THR A 474 17.77 -13.19 -9.13
C THR A 474 17.87 -14.67 -9.48
N PHE A 475 17.21 -15.05 -10.56
CA PHE A 475 17.47 -16.32 -11.23
C PHE A 475 17.53 -16.10 -12.75
N ASP A 476 18.57 -16.64 -13.39
CA ASP A 476 18.62 -16.80 -14.83
C ASP A 476 19.30 -18.13 -15.26
N PRO A 477 19.03 -18.62 -16.48
CA PRO A 477 19.54 -19.92 -16.93
C PRO A 477 21.07 -20.02 -17.10
N ASN A 478 21.79 -18.89 -17.10
CA ASN A 478 23.25 -18.87 -17.25
C ASN A 478 23.96 -18.77 -15.90
N ASN A 479 23.41 -17.98 -14.97
CA ASN A 479 24.07 -17.71 -13.69
C ASN A 479 23.43 -18.40 -12.47
N GLY A 480 22.25 -19.01 -12.61
CA GLY A 480 21.56 -19.68 -11.51
C GLY A 480 20.97 -18.69 -10.51
N ARG A 481 20.82 -19.13 -9.25
CA ARG A 481 20.29 -18.29 -8.17
C ARG A 481 21.39 -17.38 -7.64
N ARG A 482 21.05 -16.12 -7.37
CA ARG A 482 21.91 -15.18 -6.62
C ARG A 482 21.08 -14.39 -5.63
N VAL A 483 21.73 -13.99 -4.54
CA VAL A 483 21.18 -13.11 -3.51
C VAL A 483 22.08 -11.87 -3.42
N TYR A 484 21.44 -10.72 -3.26
CA TYR A 484 22.09 -9.42 -3.09
C TYR A 484 21.53 -8.76 -1.84
N VAL A 485 22.41 -8.13 -1.07
CA VAL A 485 22.09 -7.39 0.15
C VAL A 485 22.63 -5.97 -0.02
N ASN A 486 21.77 -4.96 0.11
CA ASN A 486 22.13 -3.54 0.07
C ASN A 486 22.94 -3.15 -1.18
N GLY A 487 22.52 -3.65 -2.36
CA GLY A 487 23.20 -3.37 -3.63
C GLY A 487 24.34 -4.32 -3.99
N GLU A 488 24.84 -5.12 -3.05
CA GLU A 488 26.03 -5.97 -3.23
C GLU A 488 25.67 -7.46 -3.30
N ALA A 489 26.35 -8.23 -4.17
CA ALA A 489 26.17 -9.67 -4.24
C ALA A 489 26.73 -10.35 -2.97
N THR A 490 26.05 -11.37 -2.47
CA THR A 490 26.54 -12.12 -1.30
C THR A 490 27.65 -13.13 -1.65
N ASP A 491 27.85 -13.40 -2.95
CA ASP A 491 28.83 -14.35 -3.50
C ASP A 491 28.70 -15.80 -2.96
N ASP A 492 27.54 -16.13 -2.36
CA ASP A 492 27.25 -17.49 -1.90
C ASP A 492 27.15 -18.45 -3.09
N ALA A 493 27.84 -19.59 -2.98
CA ALA A 493 27.88 -20.58 -4.05
C ALA A 493 26.55 -21.33 -4.16
N ASP A 494 25.92 -21.27 -5.33
CA ASP A 494 24.80 -22.15 -5.65
C ASP A 494 25.31 -23.57 -5.90
N GLY A 495 24.86 -24.51 -5.08
CA GLY A 495 25.31 -25.91 -5.10
C GLY A 495 24.75 -26.75 -6.25
N ILE A 496 23.94 -26.16 -7.12
CA ILE A 496 23.29 -26.83 -8.25
C ILE A 496 23.47 -26.06 -9.55
N ASP A 497 23.41 -26.78 -10.67
CA ASP A 497 23.38 -26.17 -11.99
C ASP A 497 22.03 -25.43 -12.22
N PRO A 498 22.02 -24.33 -13.00
CA PRO A 498 20.79 -23.64 -13.36
C PRO A 498 19.82 -24.57 -14.12
N GLY A 499 18.56 -24.60 -13.70
CA GLY A 499 17.50 -25.36 -14.34
C GLY A 499 16.65 -24.52 -15.30
N ASN A 500 15.53 -25.09 -15.75
CA ASN A 500 14.45 -24.34 -16.41
C ASN A 500 13.19 -24.30 -15.52
N LEU A 501 12.26 -23.40 -15.86
CA LEU A 501 11.06 -23.09 -15.07
C LEU A 501 9.78 -23.72 -15.62
N LEU A 502 9.87 -24.62 -16.61
CA LEU A 502 8.69 -25.09 -17.36
C LEU A 502 7.64 -25.80 -16.49
N ASP A 503 8.07 -26.38 -15.37
CA ASP A 503 7.19 -27.12 -14.44
C ASP A 503 6.60 -26.25 -13.32
N TRP A 504 6.68 -24.92 -13.43
CA TRP A 504 6.06 -23.99 -12.47
C TRP A 504 4.54 -24.10 -12.49
N ASP A 505 3.97 -24.26 -11.30
CA ASP A 505 2.54 -24.46 -11.11
C ASP A 505 1.81 -23.11 -11.08
N ASP A 506 0.72 -22.99 -11.83
CA ASP A 506 -0.02 -21.74 -11.96
C ASP A 506 -1.15 -21.58 -10.95
N SER A 507 -1.41 -22.64 -10.17
CA SER A 507 -2.44 -22.68 -9.12
C SER A 507 -1.95 -22.22 -7.75
N PHE A 508 -0.68 -21.84 -7.64
CA PHE A 508 -0.10 -21.42 -6.36
C PHE A 508 -0.54 -20.01 -5.97
N ALA A 509 -0.52 -19.71 -4.68
CA ALA A 509 -0.80 -18.38 -4.15
C ALA A 509 0.51 -17.64 -3.92
N LEU A 510 0.53 -16.32 -4.18
CA LEU A 510 1.60 -15.47 -3.65
C LEU A 510 1.24 -15.09 -2.21
N LEU A 511 2.18 -15.27 -1.29
CA LEU A 511 2.04 -15.02 0.14
C LEU A 511 3.18 -14.14 0.66
N MET A 512 2.90 -13.39 1.72
CA MET A 512 3.90 -12.64 2.50
C MET A 512 3.67 -12.85 3.99
N GLY A 513 4.73 -13.03 4.77
CA GLY A 513 4.67 -13.15 6.24
C GLY A 513 4.35 -14.54 6.79
N ALA A 514 3.89 -15.49 5.97
CA ALA A 514 3.71 -16.89 6.36
C ALA A 514 3.54 -17.81 5.14
N GLU A 515 3.52 -19.12 5.37
CA GLU A 515 2.97 -20.10 4.43
C GLU A 515 1.43 -20.11 4.43
N GLN A 516 0.85 -20.78 3.44
CA GLN A 516 -0.59 -20.99 3.36
C GLN A 516 -1.14 -21.61 4.65
N GLY A 517 -2.12 -20.92 5.27
CA GLY A 517 -2.69 -21.33 6.55
C GLY A 517 -1.97 -20.79 7.79
N GLY A 518 -0.94 -19.95 7.61
CA GLY A 518 -0.30 -19.20 8.70
C GLY A 518 0.84 -19.92 9.41
N SER A 519 1.36 -21.03 8.85
CA SER A 519 2.56 -21.71 9.36
C SER A 519 3.85 -21.00 8.93
N ALA A 520 4.99 -21.36 9.52
CA ALA A 520 6.31 -20.79 9.22
C ALA A 520 6.31 -19.24 9.22
N GLN A 521 5.69 -18.65 10.24
CA GLN A 521 5.47 -17.22 10.34
C GLN A 521 6.77 -16.44 10.35
N TRP A 522 6.79 -15.35 9.59
CA TRP A 522 7.81 -14.32 9.66
C TRP A 522 7.25 -13.05 10.30
N ARG A 523 8.03 -12.49 11.22
CA ARG A 523 7.75 -11.25 11.95
C ARG A 523 8.77 -10.21 11.54
N GLY A 524 8.29 -9.18 10.88
CA GLY A 524 9.13 -8.12 10.36
C GLY A 524 8.32 -7.09 9.60
N LYS A 525 9.00 -6.11 9.02
CA LYS A 525 8.41 -5.04 8.24
C LYS A 525 8.82 -5.17 6.78
N LEU A 526 7.87 -4.95 5.88
CA LEU A 526 8.11 -4.74 4.46
C LEU A 526 7.77 -3.29 4.10
N ARG A 527 8.65 -2.65 3.34
CA ARG A 527 8.49 -1.27 2.83
C ARG A 527 8.23 -1.24 1.33
N LEU A 528 8.78 -2.21 0.61
CA LEU A 528 8.54 -2.42 -0.81
C LEU A 528 8.72 -3.91 -1.11
N VAL A 529 7.90 -4.45 -2.00
CA VAL A 529 8.14 -5.72 -2.67
C VAL A 529 7.85 -5.57 -4.15
N ALA A 530 8.79 -5.97 -5.00
CA ALA A 530 8.62 -6.03 -6.43
C ALA A 530 9.00 -7.42 -6.96
N ILE A 531 8.27 -7.89 -7.98
CA ILE A 531 8.61 -9.10 -8.73
C ILE A 531 8.82 -8.68 -10.17
N HIS A 532 9.95 -9.10 -10.75
CA HIS A 532 10.37 -8.76 -12.10
C HIS A 532 10.40 -10.00 -12.99
N ASP A 533 9.99 -9.90 -14.26
CA ASP A 533 10.11 -11.00 -15.24
C ASP A 533 11.49 -11.07 -15.91
N ARG A 534 12.50 -10.41 -15.32
CA ARG A 534 13.90 -10.44 -15.74
C ARG A 534 14.81 -10.64 -14.54
N ALA A 535 15.97 -11.27 -14.75
CA ALA A 535 17.06 -11.18 -13.80
C ALA A 535 17.64 -9.77 -13.86
N MET A 536 17.57 -9.03 -12.75
CA MET A 536 18.12 -7.68 -12.66
C MET A 536 19.65 -7.76 -12.71
N SER A 537 20.25 -6.85 -13.47
CA SER A 537 21.70 -6.67 -13.47
C SER A 537 22.15 -5.97 -12.18
N GLU A 538 23.41 -6.18 -11.79
CA GLU A 538 24.04 -5.49 -10.65
C GLU A 538 23.87 -3.96 -10.72
N ALA A 539 23.95 -3.37 -11.92
CA ALA A 539 23.74 -1.94 -12.11
C ALA A 539 22.30 -1.50 -11.78
N GLN A 540 21.30 -2.29 -12.17
CA GLN A 540 19.89 -2.02 -11.86
C GLN A 540 19.62 -2.22 -10.36
N ILE A 541 20.22 -3.23 -9.75
CA ILE A 541 20.11 -3.49 -8.30
C ILE A 541 20.70 -2.33 -7.51
N GLN A 542 21.90 -1.86 -7.87
CA GLN A 542 22.54 -0.72 -7.25
C GLN A 542 21.73 0.57 -7.45
N GLN A 543 21.20 0.80 -8.65
CA GLN A 543 20.32 1.93 -8.93
C GLN A 543 19.08 1.92 -8.01
N ASN A 544 18.41 0.78 -7.86
CA ASN A 544 17.23 0.67 -7.00
C ASN A 544 17.58 0.78 -5.51
N PHE A 545 18.76 0.32 -5.10
CA PHE A 545 19.27 0.52 -3.75
C PHE A 545 19.50 2.01 -3.45
N GLU A 546 20.18 2.73 -4.34
CA GLU A 546 20.45 4.17 -4.22
C GLU A 546 19.19 5.02 -4.28
N ALA A 547 18.17 4.56 -4.99
CA ALA A 547 16.85 5.18 -5.00
C ALA A 547 16.14 5.08 -3.64
N GLY A 548 16.39 4.05 -2.84
CA GLY A 548 15.77 3.90 -1.53
C GLY A 548 14.25 3.65 -1.57
N VAL A 549 13.64 3.72 -0.38
CA VAL A 549 12.19 3.64 -0.12
C VAL A 549 11.74 4.59 0.98
#